data_AF-A0A1I2DJT4-F1
#
_entry.id   AF-A0A1I2DJT4-F1
#
_cell.length_a   1.000
_cell.length_b   1.000
_cell.length_c   1.000
_cell.angle_alpha   90.00
_cell.angle_beta   90.00
_cell.angle_gamma   90.00
#
_symmetry.space_group_name_H-M   'P 1'
#
loop_
_entity.id
_entity.type
_entity.pdbx_description
1 polymer ?
#
loop_
_entity_poly.entity_id
_entity_poly.type
_entity_poly.pdbx_seq_one_letter_code
_entity_poly.pdbx_strand_id
1 'polypeptide(L)'
;MLKNLGSFFLLLCVNTTFGQNAEHAEALLQAVNTYLYNPETKLYLETINKSKNENPHTFLWGMCGMVQATNELEALHPGKQYMSPVINAINAYYNPKAPAPGYDSYVVKEKGGDRFYDDNQWIGIAYLDAYERTKKKWFLEKGMEIYRFMMTGYDTISGGGLYWKEGDKNTKNTCSNGPAILVALQMYQVTHKKPYLDTALLLYTWTNKYLQSASGIYWDAIRVRHNNKIDSAKYTYNSGTMLESNVKLYNITHDKKYLAEAQRIAAATYAWFFHNDRLPSSYWFNAVLLRGYEALYAVDHNRKYINAMQVDADKVWETERDKNNLVGPRPDKDLLGQAGMIEIYARLARIK
;
A
#
# COMPACT_ATOMS: atom_id res chain seq x y z
N MET A 1 21.26 45.73 -25.29
CA MET A 1 21.36 44.29 -25.58
C MET A 1 21.33 43.52 -24.26
N LEU A 2 20.41 42.56 -24.18
CA LEU A 2 20.28 41.44 -23.23
C LEU A 2 20.42 41.73 -21.72
N LYS A 3 19.30 41.57 -20.98
CA LYS A 3 19.18 40.65 -19.82
C LYS A 3 17.80 40.79 -19.17
N ASN A 4 16.91 39.83 -19.42
CA ASN A 4 15.97 39.23 -18.44
C ASN A 4 14.97 38.32 -19.15
N LEU A 5 15.39 37.09 -19.43
CA LEU A 5 14.55 35.98 -19.89
C LEU A 5 15.02 34.72 -19.15
N GLY A 6 14.79 34.67 -17.84
CA GLY A 6 15.32 33.60 -16.99
C GLY A 6 14.39 33.09 -15.89
N SER A 7 13.12 33.53 -15.83
CA SER A 7 12.21 33.13 -14.74
C SER A 7 10.84 32.65 -15.19
N PHE A 8 10.57 32.58 -16.49
CA PHE A 8 9.25 32.14 -17.00
C PHE A 8 9.19 30.65 -17.38
N PHE A 9 10.33 29.97 -17.51
CA PHE A 9 10.36 28.56 -17.93
C PHE A 9 10.15 27.55 -16.80
N LEU A 10 10.46 27.89 -15.53
CA LEU A 10 10.31 26.96 -14.42
C LEU A 10 8.87 26.81 -13.93
N LEU A 11 8.03 27.85 -14.04
CA LEU A 11 6.62 27.79 -13.63
C LEU A 11 5.72 27.02 -14.62
N LEU A 12 6.10 26.95 -15.90
CA LEU A 12 5.31 26.23 -16.90
C LEU A 12 5.52 24.71 -16.84
N CYS A 13 6.73 24.24 -16.51
CA CYS A 13 7.02 22.80 -16.44
C CYS A 13 6.37 22.10 -15.23
N VAL A 14 6.14 22.81 -14.12
CA VAL A 14 5.52 22.22 -12.91
C VAL A 14 4.01 22.02 -13.11
N ASN A 15 3.33 22.92 -13.81
CA ASN A 15 1.91 22.76 -14.10
C ASN A 15 1.63 21.65 -15.14
N THR A 16 2.59 21.32 -16.01
CA THR A 16 2.43 20.25 -17.00
C THR A 16 2.53 18.85 -16.37
N THR A 17 3.41 18.63 -15.39
CA THR A 17 3.60 17.31 -14.77
C THR A 17 2.45 16.90 -13.85
N PHE A 18 1.80 17.87 -13.17
CA PHE A 18 0.64 17.57 -12.32
C PHE A 18 -0.59 17.13 -13.11
N GLY A 19 -0.89 17.81 -14.22
CA GLY A 19 -1.97 17.41 -15.12
C GLY A 19 -1.74 16.00 -15.70
N GLN A 20 -0.49 15.70 -16.06
CA GLN A 20 -0.11 14.41 -16.64
C GLN A 20 -0.35 13.23 -15.70
N ASN A 21 0.07 13.30 -14.44
CA ASN A 21 -0.14 12.19 -13.49
C ASN A 21 -1.63 11.90 -13.26
N ALA A 22 -2.47 12.93 -13.14
CA ALA A 22 -3.92 12.73 -12.99
C ALA A 22 -4.51 11.99 -14.20
N GLU A 23 -4.17 12.43 -15.41
CA GLU A 23 -4.58 11.80 -16.66
C GLU A 23 -4.07 10.35 -16.77
N HIS A 24 -2.83 10.07 -16.34
CA HIS A 24 -2.27 8.71 -16.34
C HIS A 24 -3.05 7.77 -15.41
N ALA A 25 -3.40 8.24 -14.21
CA ALA A 25 -4.18 7.46 -13.25
C ALA A 25 -5.58 7.13 -13.77
N GLU A 26 -6.27 8.11 -14.38
CA GLU A 26 -7.59 7.92 -14.98
C GLU A 26 -7.54 6.98 -16.20
N ALA A 27 -6.54 7.16 -17.09
CA ALA A 27 -6.36 6.31 -18.27
C ALA A 27 -6.09 4.84 -17.88
N LEU A 28 -5.29 4.60 -16.85
CA LEU A 28 -5.06 3.26 -16.31
C LEU A 28 -6.33 2.67 -15.70
N LEU A 29 -7.10 3.42 -14.91
CA LEU A 29 -8.36 2.93 -14.37
C LEU A 29 -9.35 2.56 -15.49
N GLN A 30 -9.42 3.36 -16.56
CA GLN A 30 -10.24 3.07 -17.73
C GLN A 30 -9.79 1.78 -18.42
N ALA A 31 -8.49 1.58 -18.60
CA ALA A 31 -7.92 0.36 -19.16
C ALA A 31 -8.22 -0.86 -18.28
N VAL A 32 -8.06 -0.75 -16.96
CA VAL A 32 -8.42 -1.81 -15.99
C VAL A 32 -9.90 -2.17 -16.13
N ASN A 33 -10.80 -1.19 -16.18
CA ASN A 33 -12.23 -1.44 -16.32
C ASN A 33 -12.62 -2.06 -17.68
N THR A 34 -11.80 -1.87 -18.71
CA THR A 34 -12.05 -2.42 -20.05
C THR A 34 -11.51 -3.85 -20.19
N TYR A 35 -10.31 -4.12 -19.66
CA TYR A 35 -9.59 -5.36 -19.93
C TYR A 35 -9.53 -6.34 -18.75
N LEU A 36 -9.68 -5.86 -17.52
CA LEU A 36 -9.56 -6.66 -16.31
C LEU A 36 -10.87 -6.77 -15.52
N TYR A 37 -11.83 -5.88 -15.71
CA TYR A 37 -13.16 -6.01 -15.10
C TYR A 37 -14.08 -6.91 -15.94
N ASN A 38 -14.75 -7.85 -15.29
CA ASN A 38 -15.78 -8.68 -15.89
C ASN A 38 -17.17 -8.15 -15.49
N PRO A 39 -17.96 -7.56 -16.41
CA PRO A 39 -19.27 -7.00 -16.09
C PRO A 39 -20.34 -8.06 -15.76
N GLU A 40 -20.18 -9.30 -16.22
CA GLU A 40 -21.14 -10.38 -15.95
C GLU A 40 -21.06 -10.84 -14.49
N THR A 41 -19.83 -11.02 -13.99
CA THR A 41 -19.60 -11.45 -12.60
C THR A 41 -19.43 -10.28 -11.64
N LYS A 42 -19.21 -9.07 -12.16
CA LYS A 42 -18.85 -7.85 -11.41
C LYS A 42 -17.55 -8.00 -10.60
N LEU A 43 -16.64 -8.85 -11.06
CA LEU A 43 -15.34 -9.16 -10.45
C LEU A 43 -14.20 -8.88 -11.43
N TYR A 44 -12.98 -8.82 -10.92
CA TYR A 44 -11.79 -8.56 -11.73
C TYR A 44 -11.02 -9.85 -12.03
N LEU A 45 -10.34 -9.87 -13.17
CA LEU A 45 -9.41 -10.91 -13.60
C LEU A 45 -8.03 -10.68 -12.96
N GLU A 46 -7.28 -11.76 -12.75
CA GLU A 46 -5.89 -11.67 -12.26
C GLU A 46 -4.98 -10.97 -13.28
N THR A 47 -5.01 -11.45 -14.53
CA THR A 47 -4.30 -10.85 -15.66
C THR A 47 -5.19 -10.74 -16.88
N ILE A 48 -4.79 -9.91 -17.85
CA ILE A 48 -5.47 -9.82 -19.16
C ILE A 48 -5.41 -11.13 -19.96
N ASN A 49 -4.49 -12.04 -19.62
CA ASN A 49 -4.34 -13.32 -20.28
C ASN A 49 -5.17 -14.40 -19.57
N LYS A 50 -6.46 -14.45 -19.89
CA LYS A 50 -7.43 -15.36 -19.25
C LYS A 50 -7.02 -16.83 -19.25
N SER A 51 -6.34 -17.31 -20.30
CA SER A 51 -5.94 -18.72 -20.40
C SER A 51 -4.76 -19.09 -19.49
N LYS A 52 -4.02 -18.09 -18.98
CA LYS A 52 -2.95 -18.27 -18.00
C LYS A 52 -3.39 -18.00 -16.56
N ASN A 53 -4.59 -17.46 -16.37
CA ASN A 53 -5.10 -17.25 -15.02
C ASN A 53 -5.46 -18.60 -14.41
N GLU A 54 -4.96 -18.86 -13.20
CA GLU A 54 -5.32 -20.06 -12.42
C GLU A 54 -6.82 -20.10 -12.12
N ASN A 55 -7.42 -18.92 -11.95
CA ASN A 55 -8.79 -18.74 -11.50
C ASN A 55 -9.56 -17.77 -12.42
N PRO A 56 -10.91 -17.90 -12.50
CA PRO A 56 -11.73 -16.96 -13.25
C PRO A 56 -11.60 -15.50 -12.77
N HIS A 57 -11.25 -15.30 -11.50
CA HIS A 57 -11.09 -13.99 -10.88
C HIS A 57 -9.72 -13.84 -10.21
N THR A 58 -9.36 -12.60 -9.90
CA THR A 58 -8.15 -12.28 -9.16
C THR A 58 -8.19 -12.83 -7.73
N PHE A 59 -7.03 -13.13 -7.16
CA PHE A 59 -6.92 -13.29 -5.72
C PHE A 59 -7.15 -11.94 -5.00
N LEU A 60 -7.46 -12.00 -3.70
CA LEU A 60 -7.78 -10.82 -2.89
C LEU A 60 -6.70 -9.74 -2.97
N TRP A 61 -5.43 -10.12 -3.07
CA TRP A 61 -4.32 -9.16 -3.10
C TRP A 61 -4.43 -8.15 -4.25
N GLY A 62 -4.86 -8.57 -5.45
CA GLY A 62 -5.12 -7.64 -6.56
C GLY A 62 -6.20 -6.61 -6.21
N MET A 63 -7.23 -7.04 -5.46
CA MET A 63 -8.28 -6.16 -4.95
C MET A 63 -7.81 -5.22 -3.83
N CYS A 64 -6.84 -5.65 -3.00
CA CYS A 64 -6.18 -4.78 -2.01
C CYS A 64 -5.50 -3.58 -2.69
N GLY A 65 -4.87 -3.78 -3.85
CA GLY A 65 -4.36 -2.69 -4.66
C GLY A 65 -5.49 -1.77 -5.15
N MET A 66 -6.54 -2.34 -5.74
CA MET A 66 -7.64 -1.57 -6.33
C MET A 66 -8.38 -0.69 -5.32
N VAL A 67 -8.58 -1.16 -4.08
CA VAL A 67 -9.30 -0.38 -3.06
C VAL A 67 -8.52 0.86 -2.64
N GLN A 68 -7.18 0.78 -2.50
CA GLN A 68 -6.38 1.98 -2.23
C GLN A 68 -6.31 2.87 -3.47
N ALA A 69 -6.05 2.32 -4.65
CA ALA A 69 -5.93 3.08 -5.89
C ALA A 69 -7.19 3.93 -6.15
N THR A 70 -8.38 3.34 -5.97
CA THR A 70 -9.66 4.04 -6.11
C THR A 70 -9.95 5.03 -4.98
N ASN A 71 -9.45 4.78 -3.75
CA ASN A 71 -9.48 5.80 -2.69
C ASN A 71 -8.66 7.04 -3.07
N GLU A 72 -7.44 6.86 -3.60
CA GLU A 72 -6.60 7.98 -4.01
C GLU A 72 -7.20 8.76 -5.19
N LEU A 73 -7.83 8.06 -6.15
CA LEU A 73 -8.57 8.72 -7.23
C LEU A 73 -9.77 9.52 -6.72
N GLU A 74 -10.52 9.03 -5.72
CA GLU A 74 -11.60 9.84 -5.14
C GLU A 74 -11.08 11.04 -4.34
N ALA A 75 -9.86 10.96 -3.78
CA ALA A 75 -9.19 12.09 -3.16
C ALA A 75 -8.74 13.12 -4.21
N LEU A 76 -8.31 12.67 -5.40
CA LEU A 76 -7.97 13.52 -6.53
C LEU A 76 -9.21 14.16 -7.20
N HIS A 77 -10.34 13.45 -7.21
CA HIS A 77 -11.59 13.89 -7.84
C HIS A 77 -12.77 13.86 -6.84
N PRO A 78 -12.88 14.88 -5.95
CA PRO A 78 -13.96 14.95 -4.98
C PRO A 78 -15.35 14.81 -5.63
N GLY A 79 -16.19 13.94 -5.07
CA GLY A 79 -17.56 13.67 -5.56
C GLY A 79 -17.68 12.50 -6.54
N LYS A 80 -16.58 12.00 -7.12
CA LYS A 80 -16.57 10.73 -7.85
C LYS A 80 -16.67 9.55 -6.88
N GLN A 81 -17.16 8.41 -7.36
CA GLN A 81 -17.40 7.19 -6.56
C GLN A 81 -16.59 5.99 -7.09
N TYR A 82 -15.29 6.17 -7.30
CA TYR A 82 -14.41 5.13 -7.85
C TYR A 82 -14.29 3.90 -6.92
N MET A 83 -14.41 4.05 -5.60
CA MET A 83 -14.32 2.94 -4.67
C MET A 83 -15.55 2.03 -4.70
N SER A 84 -16.73 2.54 -5.06
CA SER A 84 -17.98 1.79 -4.91
C SER A 84 -18.00 0.48 -5.73
N PRO A 85 -17.64 0.45 -7.02
CA PRO A 85 -17.54 -0.79 -7.78
C PRO A 85 -16.52 -1.79 -7.19
N VAL A 86 -15.38 -1.30 -6.70
CA VAL A 86 -14.32 -2.12 -6.12
C VAL A 86 -14.75 -2.73 -4.79
N ILE A 87 -15.41 -1.96 -3.93
CA ILE A 87 -15.99 -2.45 -2.66
C ILE A 87 -17.05 -3.51 -2.93
N ASN A 88 -17.92 -3.29 -3.93
CA ASN A 88 -18.92 -4.28 -4.32
C ASN A 88 -18.29 -5.60 -4.75
N ALA A 89 -17.16 -5.57 -5.47
CA ALA A 89 -16.39 -6.76 -5.82
C ALA A 89 -15.74 -7.43 -4.59
N ILE A 90 -15.08 -6.64 -3.72
CA ILE A 90 -14.44 -7.13 -2.49
C ILE A 90 -15.43 -7.83 -1.55
N ASN A 91 -16.69 -7.43 -1.53
CA ASN A 91 -17.72 -8.09 -0.71
C ASN A 91 -17.91 -9.58 -1.05
N ALA A 92 -17.53 -10.03 -2.25
CA ALA A 92 -17.57 -11.46 -2.63
C ALA A 92 -16.51 -12.31 -1.90
N TYR A 93 -15.49 -11.68 -1.33
CA TYR A 93 -14.39 -12.29 -0.58
C TYR A 93 -14.65 -12.27 0.94
N TYR A 94 -15.69 -11.59 1.41
CA TYR A 94 -15.98 -11.43 2.83
C TYR A 94 -16.44 -12.74 3.47
N ASN A 95 -15.76 -13.14 4.54
CA ASN A 95 -16.01 -14.36 5.30
C ASN A 95 -16.23 -14.04 6.79
N PRO A 96 -17.46 -14.22 7.31
CA PRO A 96 -17.79 -13.94 8.71
C PRO A 96 -17.34 -15.04 9.70
N LYS A 97 -16.61 -16.06 9.23
CA LYS A 97 -16.22 -17.21 10.04
C LYS A 97 -15.39 -16.79 11.27
N ALA A 98 -15.67 -17.43 12.40
CA ALA A 98 -14.90 -17.32 13.63
C ALA A 98 -13.39 -17.58 13.40
N PRO A 99 -12.47 -17.03 14.23
CA PRO A 99 -12.72 -16.26 15.45
C PRO A 99 -13.13 -14.80 15.24
N ALA A 100 -12.92 -14.25 14.03
CA ALA A 100 -13.33 -12.89 13.67
C ALA A 100 -13.63 -12.80 12.17
N PRO A 101 -14.57 -11.93 11.74
CA PRO A 101 -14.81 -11.69 10.32
C PRO A 101 -13.57 -11.14 9.61
N GLY A 102 -13.35 -11.57 8.38
CA GLY A 102 -12.27 -11.11 7.53
C GLY A 102 -12.58 -11.38 6.06
N TYR A 103 -11.57 -11.32 5.22
CA TYR A 103 -11.65 -11.59 3.78
C TYR A 103 -10.76 -12.78 3.43
N ASP A 104 -11.32 -13.71 2.65
CA ASP A 104 -10.62 -14.86 2.09
C ASP A 104 -9.75 -14.42 0.91
N SER A 105 -8.66 -15.15 0.66
CA SER A 105 -7.78 -14.91 -0.49
C SER A 105 -8.49 -15.09 -1.83
N TYR A 106 -9.67 -15.72 -1.85
CA TYR A 106 -10.45 -15.95 -3.05
C TYR A 106 -11.96 -15.91 -2.76
N VAL A 107 -12.78 -15.82 -3.82
CA VAL A 107 -14.24 -15.61 -3.76
C VAL A 107 -14.93 -16.72 -2.95
N VAL A 108 -15.65 -16.32 -1.90
CA VAL A 108 -16.25 -17.25 -0.90
C VAL A 108 -17.31 -18.15 -1.51
N LYS A 109 -18.16 -17.62 -2.41
CA LYS A 109 -19.21 -18.39 -3.06
C LYS A 109 -18.70 -19.38 -4.11
N GLU A 110 -17.44 -19.26 -4.50
CA GLU A 110 -16.79 -20.21 -5.40
C GLU A 110 -16.11 -21.29 -4.56
N LYS A 111 -14.80 -21.17 -4.35
CA LYS A 111 -14.02 -22.12 -3.53
C LYS A 111 -13.60 -21.55 -2.18
N GLY A 112 -13.82 -20.25 -1.93
CA GLY A 112 -13.20 -19.53 -0.83
C GLY A 112 -11.67 -19.60 -0.89
N GLY A 113 -11.02 -19.21 0.20
CA GLY A 113 -9.57 -19.21 0.25
C GLY A 113 -9.02 -19.24 1.67
N ASP A 114 -7.71 -19.30 1.76
CA ASP A 114 -7.01 -19.02 3.01
C ASP A 114 -7.24 -17.56 3.41
N ARG A 115 -7.21 -17.25 4.71
CA ARG A 115 -7.23 -15.86 5.17
C ARG A 115 -5.83 -15.41 5.55
N PHE A 116 -5.36 -14.34 4.92
CA PHE A 116 -4.07 -13.73 5.22
C PHE A 116 -4.28 -12.45 6.03
N TYR A 117 -3.48 -12.27 7.08
CA TYR A 117 -3.61 -11.12 7.96
C TYR A 117 -3.23 -9.82 7.25
N ASP A 118 -2.20 -9.85 6.43
CA ASP A 118 -1.73 -8.70 5.66
C ASP A 118 -2.74 -8.26 4.59
N ASP A 119 -3.32 -9.17 3.82
CA ASP A 119 -4.41 -8.83 2.86
C ASP A 119 -5.54 -8.05 3.54
N ASN A 120 -5.97 -8.54 4.70
CA ASN A 120 -7.01 -7.89 5.49
C ASN A 120 -6.55 -6.52 5.99
N GLN A 121 -5.29 -6.39 6.45
CA GLN A 121 -4.73 -5.12 6.93
C GLN A 121 -4.67 -4.07 5.81
N TRP A 122 -4.35 -4.44 4.57
CA TRP A 122 -4.34 -3.51 3.43
C TRP A 122 -5.72 -2.93 3.15
N ILE A 123 -6.77 -3.76 3.22
CA ILE A 123 -8.15 -3.31 3.14
C ILE A 123 -8.48 -2.37 4.32
N GLY A 124 -7.99 -2.71 5.52
CA GLY A 124 -8.17 -1.90 6.72
C GLY A 124 -7.59 -0.50 6.59
N ILE A 125 -6.36 -0.40 6.06
CA ILE A 125 -5.69 0.88 5.80
C ILE A 125 -6.51 1.71 4.81
N ALA A 126 -6.91 1.13 3.67
CA ALA A 126 -7.66 1.85 2.63
C ALA A 126 -9.04 2.33 3.13
N TYR A 127 -9.73 1.51 3.93
CA TYR A 127 -11.00 1.92 4.53
C TYR A 127 -10.82 2.99 5.60
N LEU A 128 -9.77 2.93 6.43
CA LEU A 128 -9.52 3.99 7.41
C LEU A 128 -9.12 5.31 6.74
N ASP A 129 -8.38 5.28 5.63
CA ASP A 129 -8.13 6.47 4.80
C ASP A 129 -9.44 7.03 4.21
N ALA A 130 -10.30 6.15 3.69
CA ALA A 130 -11.62 6.55 3.19
C ALA A 130 -12.52 7.11 4.30
N TYR A 131 -12.44 6.58 5.52
CA TYR A 131 -13.11 7.15 6.69
C TYR A 131 -12.58 8.54 6.99
N GLU A 132 -11.26 8.76 6.98
CA GLU A 132 -10.68 10.07 7.23
C GLU A 132 -11.20 11.11 6.23
N ARG A 133 -11.29 10.75 4.95
CA ARG A 133 -11.79 11.60 3.87
C ARG A 133 -13.30 11.85 3.92
N THR A 134 -14.10 10.84 4.24
CA THR A 134 -15.58 10.88 4.04
C THR A 134 -16.40 10.92 5.32
N LYS A 135 -15.80 10.54 6.46
CA LYS A 135 -16.44 10.33 7.76
C LYS A 135 -17.63 9.34 7.77
N LYS A 136 -17.77 8.51 6.72
CA LYS A 136 -18.83 7.48 6.65
C LYS A 136 -18.53 6.35 7.64
N LYS A 137 -19.42 6.15 8.62
CA LYS A 137 -19.24 5.18 9.72
C LYS A 137 -18.92 3.75 9.27
N TRP A 138 -19.49 3.31 8.16
CA TRP A 138 -19.25 1.96 7.60
C TRP A 138 -17.75 1.66 7.42
N PHE A 139 -16.96 2.64 6.98
CA PHE A 139 -15.51 2.45 6.80
C PHE A 139 -14.79 2.23 8.14
N LEU A 140 -15.15 2.99 9.18
CA LEU A 140 -14.60 2.80 10.52
C LEU A 140 -15.02 1.45 11.12
N GLU A 141 -16.26 1.03 10.90
CA GLU A 141 -16.75 -0.28 11.33
C GLU A 141 -15.96 -1.42 10.69
N LYS A 142 -15.67 -1.32 9.38
CA LYS A 142 -14.79 -2.28 8.70
C LYS A 142 -13.35 -2.25 9.19
N GLY A 143 -12.79 -1.06 9.45
CA GLY A 143 -11.48 -0.94 10.10
C GLY A 143 -11.44 -1.63 11.47
N MET A 144 -12.50 -1.51 12.28
CA MET A 144 -12.62 -2.21 13.57
C MET A 144 -12.74 -3.74 13.42
N GLU A 145 -13.48 -4.23 12.42
CA GLU A 145 -13.54 -5.68 12.12
C GLU A 145 -12.16 -6.23 11.77
N ILE A 146 -11.45 -5.57 10.86
CA ILE A 146 -10.12 -5.96 10.41
C ILE A 146 -9.09 -5.89 11.55
N TYR A 147 -9.16 -4.86 12.40
CA TYR A 147 -8.33 -4.79 13.60
C TYR A 147 -8.57 -6.00 14.53
N ARG A 148 -9.83 -6.40 14.73
CA ARG A 148 -10.13 -7.60 15.54
C ARG A 148 -9.57 -8.86 14.88
N PHE A 149 -9.71 -8.99 13.57
CA PHE A 149 -9.19 -10.13 12.81
C PHE A 149 -7.67 -10.22 12.87
N MET A 150 -6.93 -9.13 12.60
CA MET A 150 -5.47 -9.18 12.63
C MET A 150 -4.93 -9.59 14.01
N MET A 151 -5.61 -9.19 15.10
CA MET A 151 -5.16 -9.51 16.45
C MET A 151 -5.35 -10.99 16.83
N THR A 152 -6.11 -11.78 16.05
CA THR A 152 -6.16 -13.24 16.23
C THR A 152 -4.87 -13.92 15.78
N GLY A 153 -4.05 -13.23 14.97
CA GLY A 153 -2.73 -13.67 14.54
C GLY A 153 -1.59 -13.35 15.50
N TYR A 154 -1.85 -12.68 16.62
CA TYR A 154 -0.84 -12.33 17.60
C TYR A 154 -0.59 -13.46 18.60
N ASP A 155 0.67 -13.73 18.89
CA ASP A 155 1.08 -14.40 20.12
C ASP A 155 2.48 -13.96 20.56
N THR A 156 2.94 -14.43 21.72
CA THR A 156 4.23 -14.08 22.32
C THR A 156 5.40 -14.97 21.85
N ILE A 157 5.17 -15.94 20.95
CA ILE A 157 6.23 -16.76 20.38
C ILE A 157 7.15 -15.86 19.55
N SER A 158 8.47 -16.14 19.58
CA SER A 158 9.48 -15.29 18.94
C SER A 158 9.50 -13.84 19.48
N GLY A 159 9.07 -13.66 20.72
CA GLY A 159 9.07 -12.36 21.41
C GLY A 159 7.87 -11.46 21.09
N GLY A 160 6.87 -11.95 20.37
CA GLY A 160 5.72 -11.16 19.92
C GLY A 160 5.48 -11.27 18.42
N GLY A 161 4.73 -10.32 17.87
CA GLY A 161 4.48 -10.20 16.44
C GLY A 161 3.34 -11.06 15.91
N LEU A 162 2.83 -10.66 14.76
CA LEU A 162 1.74 -11.30 14.02
C LEU A 162 2.28 -12.34 13.03
N TYR A 163 1.58 -13.48 12.95
CA TYR A 163 1.77 -14.42 11.84
C TYR A 163 1.31 -13.80 10.51
N TRP A 164 1.67 -14.45 9.40
CA TRP A 164 1.26 -14.00 8.07
C TRP A 164 -0.12 -14.52 7.65
N LYS A 165 -0.37 -15.82 7.88
CA LYS A 165 -1.58 -16.53 7.44
C LYS A 165 -2.33 -17.11 8.63
N GLU A 166 -3.66 -17.04 8.60
CA GLU A 166 -4.50 -17.63 9.63
C GLU A 166 -4.27 -19.15 9.72
N GLY A 167 -4.10 -19.66 10.94
CA GLY A 167 -3.85 -21.08 11.20
C GLY A 167 -2.43 -21.57 10.87
N ASP A 168 -1.62 -20.78 10.15
CA ASP A 168 -0.22 -21.10 9.87
C ASP A 168 0.74 -20.35 10.81
N LYS A 169 1.45 -21.12 11.64
CA LYS A 169 2.45 -20.62 12.59
C LYS A 169 3.90 -20.71 12.09
N ASN A 170 4.14 -20.71 10.78
CA ASN A 170 5.47 -20.85 10.19
C ASN A 170 6.31 -19.58 10.25
N THR A 171 5.73 -18.42 9.92
CA THR A 171 6.45 -17.16 9.77
C THR A 171 5.74 -15.98 10.40
N LYS A 172 6.53 -15.04 10.94
CA LYS A 172 6.07 -13.70 11.34
C LYS A 172 6.79 -12.69 10.48
N ASN A 173 6.04 -11.90 9.72
CA ASN A 173 6.58 -11.13 8.60
C ASN A 173 6.46 -9.64 8.85
N THR A 174 7.38 -8.85 8.28
CA THR A 174 7.19 -7.40 8.22
C THR A 174 5.89 -7.06 7.47
N CYS A 175 5.52 -7.84 6.46
CA CYS A 175 4.29 -7.63 5.68
C CYS A 175 2.99 -7.79 6.49
N SER A 176 2.98 -8.50 7.62
CA SER A 176 1.81 -8.62 8.50
C SER A 176 1.93 -7.82 9.80
N ASN A 177 3.11 -7.28 10.11
CA ASN A 177 3.35 -6.45 11.31
C ASN A 177 3.40 -4.96 10.99
N GLY A 178 4.07 -4.57 9.90
CA GLY A 178 4.13 -3.20 9.38
C GLY A 178 2.74 -2.60 9.14
N PRO A 179 1.90 -3.20 8.28
CA PRO A 179 0.56 -2.66 8.04
C PRO A 179 -0.38 -2.80 9.25
N ALA A 180 -0.18 -3.79 10.13
CA ALA A 180 -0.91 -3.83 11.41
C ALA A 180 -0.61 -2.63 12.32
N ILE A 181 0.64 -2.16 12.35
CA ILE A 181 1.01 -0.93 13.06
C ILE A 181 0.24 0.25 12.45
N LEU A 182 0.14 0.36 11.13
CA LEU A 182 -0.60 1.42 10.45
C LEU A 182 -2.10 1.38 10.79
N VAL A 183 -2.74 0.20 10.71
CA VAL A 183 -4.15 0.03 11.12
C VAL A 183 -4.34 0.48 12.57
N ALA A 184 -3.47 0.06 13.48
CA ALA A 184 -3.56 0.44 14.89
C ALA A 184 -3.35 1.95 15.12
N LEU A 185 -2.41 2.59 14.41
CA LEU A 185 -2.19 4.04 14.48
C LEU A 185 -3.38 4.83 13.92
N GLN A 186 -3.92 4.43 12.76
CA GLN A 186 -5.11 5.05 12.18
C GLN A 186 -6.33 4.90 13.10
N MET A 187 -6.52 3.73 13.70
CA MET A 187 -7.57 3.51 14.70
C MET A 187 -7.40 4.42 15.93
N TYR A 188 -6.17 4.61 16.41
CA TYR A 188 -5.90 5.57 17.49
C TYR A 188 -6.20 7.01 17.06
N GLN A 189 -5.78 7.43 15.86
CA GLN A 189 -6.03 8.78 15.35
C GLN A 189 -7.52 9.11 15.27
N VAL A 190 -8.35 8.14 14.89
CA VAL A 190 -9.80 8.31 14.75
C VAL A 190 -10.55 8.21 16.08
N THR A 191 -10.14 7.30 16.97
CA THR A 191 -10.93 6.98 18.18
C THR A 191 -10.36 7.55 19.47
N HIS A 192 -9.08 7.95 19.46
CA HIS A 192 -8.28 8.35 20.63
C HIS A 192 -8.24 7.28 21.75
N LYS A 193 -8.58 6.03 21.45
CA LYS A 193 -8.55 4.94 22.45
C LYS A 193 -7.14 4.41 22.59
N LYS A 194 -6.55 4.62 23.77
CA LYS A 194 -5.18 4.21 24.13
C LYS A 194 -4.82 2.76 23.76
N PRO A 195 -5.70 1.74 23.88
CA PRO A 195 -5.36 0.37 23.48
C PRO A 195 -4.86 0.23 22.04
N TYR A 196 -5.33 1.06 21.10
CA TYR A 196 -4.83 1.02 19.73
C TYR A 196 -3.39 1.53 19.61
N LEU A 197 -3.03 2.59 20.34
CA LEU A 197 -1.65 3.08 20.40
C LEU A 197 -0.74 2.07 21.10
N ASP A 198 -1.22 1.41 22.16
CA ASP A 198 -0.46 0.37 22.86
C ASP A 198 -0.16 -0.81 21.94
N THR A 199 -1.13 -1.26 21.14
CA THR A 199 -0.91 -2.28 20.11
C THR A 199 0.07 -1.82 19.03
N ALA A 200 -0.05 -0.58 18.54
CA ALA A 200 0.89 -0.03 17.57
C ALA A 200 2.33 -0.04 18.09
N LEU A 201 2.55 0.43 19.33
CA LEU A 201 3.88 0.47 19.96
C LEU A 201 4.44 -0.93 20.25
N LEU A 202 3.58 -1.88 20.64
CA LEU A 202 3.95 -3.29 20.85
C LEU A 202 4.51 -3.90 19.56
N LEU A 203 3.77 -3.79 18.46
CA LEU A 203 4.18 -4.35 17.17
C LEU A 203 5.38 -3.58 16.59
N TYR A 204 5.39 -2.25 16.69
CA TYR A 204 6.49 -1.41 16.23
C TYR A 204 7.81 -1.78 16.91
N THR A 205 7.80 -1.94 18.24
CA THR A 205 8.99 -2.33 19.01
C THR A 205 9.50 -3.71 18.57
N TRP A 206 8.59 -4.65 18.36
CA TRP A 206 8.94 -6.00 17.89
C TRP A 206 9.55 -5.98 16.49
N THR A 207 8.91 -5.30 15.53
CA THR A 207 9.37 -5.22 14.14
C THR A 207 10.76 -4.58 14.05
N ASN A 208 11.00 -3.50 14.79
CA ASN A 208 12.32 -2.85 14.84
C ASN A 208 13.39 -3.76 15.43
N LYS A 209 13.07 -4.46 16.53
CA LYS A 209 14.04 -5.30 17.23
C LYS A 209 14.50 -6.48 16.38
N TYR A 210 13.60 -7.11 15.63
CA TYR A 210 13.89 -8.39 14.98
C TYR A 210 14.04 -8.32 13.46
N LEU A 211 13.39 -7.36 12.81
CA LEU A 211 13.31 -7.31 11.35
C LEU A 211 13.96 -6.08 10.75
N GLN A 212 14.38 -5.09 11.54
CA GLN A 212 15.15 -3.97 11.01
C GLN A 212 16.63 -4.32 10.92
N SER A 213 17.20 -4.17 9.71
CA SER A 213 18.64 -4.27 9.51
C SER A 213 19.37 -3.03 9.99
N ALA A 214 20.68 -3.15 10.22
CA ALA A 214 21.53 -2.02 10.66
C ALA A 214 21.47 -0.81 9.71
N SER A 215 21.25 -1.02 8.40
CA SER A 215 21.11 0.07 7.43
C SER A 215 19.78 0.82 7.53
N GLY A 216 18.77 0.29 8.24
CA GLY A 216 17.44 0.88 8.37
C GLY A 216 16.37 0.26 7.48
N ILE A 217 16.75 -0.68 6.60
CA ILE A 217 15.82 -1.43 5.75
C ILE A 217 15.29 -2.65 6.51
N TYR A 218 14.05 -3.05 6.23
CA TYR A 218 13.41 -4.17 6.90
C TYR A 218 13.53 -5.46 6.09
N TRP A 219 13.91 -6.52 6.79
CA TRP A 219 13.90 -7.91 6.35
C TRP A 219 12.47 -8.44 6.25
N ASP A 220 12.30 -9.59 5.60
CA ASP A 220 10.98 -10.10 5.28
C ASP A 220 10.30 -10.79 6.46
N ALA A 221 11.00 -11.72 7.13
CA ALA A 221 10.36 -12.57 8.11
C ALA A 221 11.29 -13.20 9.14
N ILE A 222 10.70 -13.61 10.26
CA ILE A 222 11.24 -14.63 11.16
C ILE A 222 10.58 -15.96 10.81
N ARG A 223 11.38 -16.98 10.54
CA ARG A 223 10.94 -18.38 10.36
C ARG A 223 10.85 -19.07 11.72
N VAL A 224 9.67 -18.99 12.35
CA VAL A 224 9.41 -19.44 13.73
C VAL A 224 9.82 -20.89 13.95
N ARG A 225 9.46 -21.79 13.03
CA ARG A 225 9.77 -23.22 13.13
C ARG A 225 11.22 -23.59 12.79
N HIS A 226 12.03 -22.61 12.37
CA HIS A 226 13.43 -22.79 12.00
C HIS A 226 14.34 -22.04 12.97
N ASN A 227 14.10 -22.22 14.27
CA ASN A 227 14.85 -21.55 15.34
C ASN A 227 14.95 -20.03 15.15
N ASN A 228 13.83 -19.41 14.77
CA ASN A 228 13.74 -17.97 14.49
C ASN A 228 14.74 -17.46 13.43
N LYS A 229 15.11 -18.29 12.45
CA LYS A 229 15.97 -17.86 11.34
C LYS A 229 15.34 -16.68 10.60
N ILE A 230 16.12 -15.63 10.37
CA ILE A 230 15.70 -14.47 9.60
C ILE A 230 15.71 -14.79 8.11
N ASP A 231 14.62 -14.44 7.43
CA ASP A 231 14.59 -14.26 5.98
C ASP A 231 14.95 -12.81 5.67
N SER A 232 16.17 -12.60 5.17
CA SER A 232 16.74 -11.28 4.98
C SER A 232 16.39 -10.64 3.63
N ALA A 233 15.43 -11.21 2.88
CA ALA A 233 14.90 -10.56 1.69
C ALA A 233 14.36 -9.16 2.03
N LYS A 234 14.50 -8.22 1.09
CA LYS A 234 14.17 -6.80 1.29
C LYS A 234 13.22 -6.37 0.19
N TYR A 235 12.08 -5.85 0.59
CA TYR A 235 11.05 -5.36 -0.30
C TYR A 235 10.70 -3.91 0.05
N THR A 236 10.38 -3.11 -0.96
CA THR A 236 10.10 -1.67 -0.80
C THR A 236 8.96 -1.42 0.20
N TYR A 237 7.87 -2.19 0.10
CA TYR A 237 6.69 -2.06 0.98
C TYR A 237 6.95 -2.38 2.47
N ASN A 238 7.83 -3.34 2.77
CA ASN A 238 8.21 -3.66 4.15
C ASN A 238 8.82 -2.44 4.85
N SER A 239 9.70 -1.71 4.15
CA SER A 239 10.28 -0.48 4.71
C SER A 239 9.34 0.71 4.59
N GLY A 240 8.48 0.75 3.56
CA GLY A 240 7.46 1.78 3.36
C GLY A 240 6.47 1.87 4.52
N THR A 241 5.96 0.73 5.00
CA THR A 241 5.04 0.70 6.15
C THR A 241 5.68 1.21 7.43
N MET A 242 6.94 0.88 7.66
CA MET A 242 7.67 1.33 8.85
C MET A 242 8.11 2.79 8.74
N LEU A 243 8.40 3.28 7.54
CA LEU A 243 8.59 4.70 7.27
C LEU A 243 7.33 5.50 7.63
N GLU A 244 6.18 5.11 7.09
CA GLU A 244 4.89 5.75 7.39
C GLU A 244 4.53 5.66 8.88
N SER A 245 4.77 4.52 9.51
CA SER A 245 4.51 4.31 10.94
C SER A 245 5.31 5.28 11.81
N ASN A 246 6.59 5.51 11.48
CA ASN A 246 7.43 6.48 12.19
C ASN A 246 6.89 7.91 12.04
N VAL A 247 6.45 8.31 10.85
CA VAL A 247 5.85 9.64 10.65
C VAL A 247 4.56 9.80 11.45
N LYS A 248 3.68 8.79 11.43
CA LYS A 248 2.43 8.82 12.23
C LYS A 248 2.73 8.89 13.74
N LEU A 249 3.71 8.13 14.23
CA LEU A 249 4.15 8.18 15.64
C LEU A 249 4.73 9.55 16.00
N TYR A 250 5.51 10.18 15.13
CA TYR A 250 5.98 11.56 15.33
C TYR A 250 4.80 12.54 15.43
N ASN A 251 3.81 12.44 14.54
CA ASN A 251 2.64 13.32 14.58
C ASN A 251 1.77 13.11 15.83
N ILE A 252 1.73 11.90 16.38
CA ILE A 252 0.97 11.57 17.60
C ILE A 252 1.70 12.01 18.87
N THR A 253 3.02 11.82 18.93
CA THR A 253 3.81 11.95 20.17
C THR A 253 4.66 13.22 20.24
N HIS A 254 4.93 13.84 19.08
CA HIS A 254 5.93 14.89 18.88
C HIS A 254 7.35 14.51 19.32
N ASP A 255 7.63 13.22 19.53
CA ASP A 255 8.96 12.73 19.87
C ASP A 255 9.83 12.66 18.61
N LYS A 256 10.85 13.53 18.56
CA LYS A 256 11.76 13.69 17.42
C LYS A 256 12.50 12.42 17.03
N LYS A 257 12.61 11.42 17.92
CA LYS A 257 13.24 10.14 17.57
C LYS A 257 12.53 9.45 16.40
N TYR A 258 11.21 9.55 16.32
CA TYR A 258 10.43 8.93 15.26
C TYR A 258 10.65 9.65 13.92
N LEU A 259 10.75 10.97 13.93
CA LEU A 259 11.09 11.74 12.71
C LEU A 259 12.51 11.41 12.23
N ALA A 260 13.49 11.38 13.14
CA ALA A 260 14.86 11.01 12.78
C ALA A 260 14.94 9.59 12.19
N GLU A 261 14.16 8.66 12.74
CA GLU A 261 14.07 7.30 12.23
C GLU A 261 13.37 7.21 10.87
N ALA A 262 12.29 7.97 10.66
CA ALA A 262 11.66 8.09 9.33
C ALA A 262 12.66 8.59 8.28
N GLN A 263 13.42 9.65 8.58
CA GLN A 263 14.44 10.19 7.67
C GLN A 263 15.55 9.17 7.38
N ARG A 264 15.97 8.40 8.40
CA ARG A 264 16.97 7.34 8.24
C ARG A 264 16.46 6.22 7.33
N ILE A 265 15.22 5.74 7.56
CA ILE A 265 14.59 4.72 6.72
C ILE A 265 14.48 5.22 5.28
N ALA A 266 14.00 6.45 5.08
CA ALA A 266 13.83 7.02 3.75
C ALA A 266 15.16 7.14 2.98
N ALA A 267 16.24 7.55 3.65
CA ALA A 267 17.57 7.57 3.06
C ALA A 267 18.06 6.16 2.70
N ALA A 268 17.84 5.18 3.57
CA ALA A 268 18.25 3.80 3.36
C ALA A 268 17.48 3.13 2.21
N THR A 269 16.16 3.32 2.12
CA THR A 269 15.33 2.77 1.05
C THR A 269 15.68 3.39 -0.30
N TYR A 270 15.92 4.70 -0.35
CA TYR A 270 16.38 5.36 -1.57
C TYR A 270 17.71 4.77 -2.06
N ALA A 271 18.71 4.70 -1.17
CA ALA A 271 20.04 4.20 -1.52
C ALA A 271 20.04 2.71 -1.96
N TRP A 272 19.11 1.91 -1.46
CA TRP A 272 19.06 0.49 -1.75
C TRP A 272 18.19 0.11 -2.94
N PHE A 273 17.05 0.78 -3.13
CA PHE A 273 16.06 0.38 -4.14
C PHE A 273 16.09 1.24 -5.41
N PHE A 274 16.56 2.48 -5.36
CA PHE A 274 16.51 3.39 -6.51
C PHE A 274 17.86 3.42 -7.23
N HIS A 275 17.94 2.80 -8.42
CA HIS A 275 19.14 2.71 -9.23
C HIS A 275 18.83 2.98 -10.70
N ASN A 276 19.69 3.73 -11.41
CA ASN A 276 19.50 4.08 -12.83
C ASN A 276 18.12 4.71 -13.11
N ASP A 277 17.69 5.55 -12.16
CA ASP A 277 16.37 6.14 -12.03
C ASP A 277 15.19 5.17 -12.16
N ARG A 278 15.36 3.94 -11.66
CA ARG A 278 14.33 2.91 -11.59
C ARG A 278 14.20 2.35 -10.18
N LEU A 279 12.97 2.02 -9.80
CA LEU A 279 12.64 1.19 -8.65
C LEU A 279 12.51 -0.30 -9.08
N PRO A 280 12.46 -1.25 -8.14
CA PRO A 280 12.17 -2.65 -8.46
C PRO A 280 10.83 -2.81 -9.19
N SER A 281 10.67 -3.86 -9.99
CA SER A 281 9.53 -4.03 -10.91
C SER A 281 8.15 -4.24 -10.27
N SER A 282 8.07 -4.42 -8.95
CA SER A 282 6.78 -4.53 -8.25
C SER A 282 6.20 -3.14 -7.98
N TYR A 283 5.34 -2.67 -8.89
CA TYR A 283 4.73 -1.34 -8.78
C TYR A 283 3.92 -1.16 -7.50
N TRP A 284 3.15 -2.18 -7.09
CA TRP A 284 2.37 -2.09 -5.85
C TRP A 284 3.26 -2.01 -4.61
N PHE A 285 4.40 -2.72 -4.58
CA PHE A 285 5.34 -2.54 -3.46
C PHE A 285 5.91 -1.12 -3.41
N ASN A 286 6.17 -0.52 -4.57
CA ASN A 286 6.65 0.86 -4.67
C ASN A 286 5.56 1.87 -4.30
N ALA A 287 4.29 1.59 -4.61
CA ALA A 287 3.16 2.42 -4.18
C ALA A 287 3.09 2.50 -2.65
N VAL A 288 3.28 1.36 -1.95
CA VAL A 288 3.35 1.36 -0.49
C VAL A 288 4.56 2.13 0.04
N LEU A 289 5.72 2.05 -0.62
CA LEU A 289 6.88 2.89 -0.26
C LEU A 289 6.58 4.39 -0.43
N LEU A 290 5.87 4.77 -1.50
CA LEU A 290 5.46 6.15 -1.74
C LEU A 290 4.58 6.69 -0.60
N ARG A 291 3.70 5.88 0.01
CA ARG A 291 2.89 6.31 1.17
C ARG A 291 3.79 6.87 2.29
N GLY A 292 4.88 6.17 2.58
CA GLY A 292 5.87 6.59 3.58
C GLY A 292 6.63 7.85 3.16
N TYR A 293 7.04 7.96 1.90
CA TYR A 293 7.71 9.16 1.41
C TYR A 293 6.79 10.39 1.37
N GLU A 294 5.53 10.22 0.99
CA GLU A 294 4.50 11.26 1.00
C GLU A 294 4.24 11.74 2.43
N ALA A 295 4.10 10.80 3.38
CA ALA A 295 3.95 11.12 4.79
C ALA A 295 5.16 11.93 5.33
N LEU A 296 6.39 11.51 5.01
CA LEU A 296 7.59 12.21 5.44
C LEU A 296 7.68 13.62 4.83
N TYR A 297 7.40 13.75 3.52
CA TYR A 297 7.40 15.03 2.81
C TYR A 297 6.42 16.03 3.43
N ALA A 298 5.27 15.56 3.91
CA ALA A 298 4.30 16.42 4.60
C ALA A 298 4.85 17.06 5.89
N VAL A 299 5.90 16.49 6.48
CA VAL A 299 6.53 16.97 7.71
C VAL A 299 7.83 17.74 7.46
N ASP A 300 8.72 17.23 6.59
CA ASP A 300 10.06 17.78 6.41
C ASP A 300 10.25 18.59 5.11
N HIS A 301 9.25 18.56 4.23
CA HIS A 301 9.25 19.23 2.92
C HIS A 301 10.43 18.86 2.00
N ASN A 302 11.12 17.75 2.26
CA ASN A 302 12.22 17.27 1.45
C ASN A 302 11.71 16.49 0.23
N ARG A 303 11.77 17.11 -0.95
CA ARG A 303 11.28 16.52 -2.20
C ARG A 303 12.15 15.39 -2.78
N LYS A 304 13.33 15.11 -2.22
CA LYS A 304 14.29 14.16 -2.81
C LYS A 304 13.64 12.83 -3.21
N TYR A 305 12.87 12.23 -2.30
CA TYR A 305 12.28 10.91 -2.52
C TYR A 305 11.03 10.96 -3.40
N ILE A 306 10.24 12.03 -3.30
CA ILE A 306 9.11 12.27 -4.21
C ILE A 306 9.59 12.43 -5.64
N ASN A 307 10.66 13.19 -5.87
CA ASN A 307 11.24 13.36 -7.20
C ASN A 307 11.75 12.03 -7.76
N ALA A 308 12.32 11.16 -6.93
CA ALA A 308 12.75 9.82 -7.36
C ALA A 308 11.57 8.94 -7.81
N MET A 309 10.46 8.97 -7.06
CA MET A 309 9.22 8.29 -7.41
C MET A 309 8.63 8.84 -8.71
N GLN A 310 8.66 10.17 -8.91
CA GLN A 310 8.21 10.80 -10.16
C GLN A 310 9.05 10.32 -11.36
N VAL A 311 10.39 10.30 -11.23
CA VAL A 311 11.26 9.87 -12.33
C VAL A 311 11.02 8.41 -12.72
N ASP A 312 10.84 7.50 -11.74
CA ASP A 312 10.49 6.10 -12.06
C ASP A 312 9.09 6.02 -12.71
N ALA A 313 8.11 6.77 -12.21
CA ALA A 313 6.75 6.79 -12.76
C ALA A 313 6.73 7.29 -14.22
N ASP A 314 7.46 8.37 -14.53
CA ASP A 314 7.60 8.90 -15.89
C ASP A 314 8.21 7.84 -16.81
N LYS A 315 9.30 7.16 -16.38
CA LYS A 315 9.92 6.08 -17.16
C LYS A 315 8.97 4.90 -17.39
N VAL A 316 8.17 4.50 -16.40
CA VAL A 316 7.16 3.44 -16.55
C VAL A 316 6.13 3.85 -17.60
N TRP A 317 5.63 5.09 -17.56
CA TRP A 317 4.67 5.56 -18.56
C TRP A 317 5.25 5.60 -19.97
N GLU A 318 6.47 6.10 -20.11
CA GLU A 318 7.13 6.29 -21.41
C GLU A 318 7.54 4.98 -22.07
N THR A 319 7.98 4.00 -21.28
CA THR A 319 8.67 2.82 -21.80
C THR A 319 7.93 1.49 -21.59
N GLU A 320 6.97 1.44 -20.66
CA GLU A 320 6.31 0.18 -20.26
C GLU A 320 4.80 0.19 -20.50
N ARG A 321 4.26 1.30 -21.02
CA ARG A 321 2.85 1.42 -21.45
C ARG A 321 2.62 0.76 -22.81
N ASP A 322 1.56 -0.04 -22.91
CA ASP A 322 1.12 -0.64 -24.17
C ASP A 322 0.04 0.18 -24.88
N LYS A 323 -0.40 -0.28 -26.06
CA LYS A 323 -1.43 0.38 -26.87
C LYS A 323 -2.81 0.47 -26.20
N ASN A 324 -3.03 -0.30 -25.13
CA ASN A 324 -4.26 -0.33 -24.35
C ASN A 324 -4.16 0.52 -23.08
N ASN A 325 -3.08 1.31 -22.93
CA ASN A 325 -2.73 2.10 -21.75
C ASN A 325 -2.45 1.28 -20.48
N LEU A 326 -2.22 -0.02 -20.58
CA LEU A 326 -1.75 -0.83 -19.46
C LEU A 326 -0.22 -0.76 -19.37
N VAL A 327 0.32 -0.80 -18.14
CA VAL A 327 1.75 -0.66 -17.88
C VAL A 327 2.36 -1.96 -17.35
N GLY A 328 3.62 -2.22 -17.69
CA GLY A 328 4.32 -3.46 -17.29
C GLY A 328 5.37 -3.87 -18.32
N PRO A 329 6.52 -4.43 -17.94
CA PRO A 329 7.44 -5.00 -18.93
C PRO A 329 6.92 -6.32 -19.52
N ARG A 330 6.00 -7.01 -18.83
CA ARG A 330 5.42 -8.29 -19.25
C ARG A 330 4.22 -8.07 -20.18
N PRO A 331 3.96 -8.98 -21.13
CA PRO A 331 2.75 -8.94 -21.96
C PRO A 331 1.48 -9.25 -21.14
N ASP A 332 1.59 -10.18 -20.18
CA ASP A 332 0.49 -10.56 -19.30
C ASP A 332 0.39 -9.52 -18.17
N LYS A 333 -0.36 -8.43 -18.42
CA LYS A 333 -0.60 -7.35 -17.45
C LYS A 333 -1.48 -7.85 -16.31
N ASP A 334 -0.96 -7.80 -15.09
CA ASP A 334 -1.68 -8.16 -13.88
C ASP A 334 -2.38 -6.97 -13.21
N LEU A 335 -3.50 -7.24 -12.54
CA LEU A 335 -4.33 -6.23 -11.87
C LEU A 335 -3.57 -5.47 -10.78
N LEU A 336 -2.79 -6.19 -9.97
CA LEU A 336 -2.04 -5.62 -8.85
C LEU A 336 -1.04 -4.56 -9.32
N GLY A 337 -0.29 -4.85 -10.39
CA GLY A 337 0.63 -3.93 -11.02
C GLY A 337 -0.07 -2.67 -11.52
N GLN A 338 -1.23 -2.82 -12.17
CA GLN A 338 -2.00 -1.66 -12.64
C GLN A 338 -2.48 -0.82 -11.46
N ALA A 339 -3.04 -1.46 -10.43
CA ALA A 339 -3.52 -0.78 -9.24
C ALA A 339 -2.40 -0.02 -8.51
N GLY A 340 -1.20 -0.61 -8.42
CA GLY A 340 -0.02 0.05 -7.87
C GLY A 340 0.36 1.32 -8.63
N MET A 341 0.35 1.30 -9.96
CA MET A 341 0.64 2.50 -10.75
C MET A 341 -0.48 3.54 -10.71
N ILE A 342 -1.75 3.13 -10.67
CA ILE A 342 -2.88 4.07 -10.46
C ILE A 342 -2.68 4.81 -9.12
N GLU A 343 -2.34 4.09 -8.05
CA GLU A 343 -2.06 4.70 -6.75
C GLU A 343 -0.87 5.67 -6.82
N ILE A 344 0.25 5.27 -7.45
CA ILE A 344 1.43 6.11 -7.60
C ILE A 344 1.10 7.42 -8.32
N TYR A 345 0.46 7.34 -9.50
CA TYR A 345 0.11 8.53 -10.27
C TYR A 345 -0.90 9.41 -9.52
N ALA A 346 -1.94 8.83 -8.91
CA ALA A 346 -2.93 9.60 -8.16
C ALA A 346 -2.32 10.32 -6.95
N ARG A 347 -1.38 9.69 -6.23
CA ARG A 347 -0.65 10.34 -5.14
C ARG A 347 0.25 11.46 -5.66
N LEU A 348 1.10 11.19 -6.65
CA LEU A 348 2.02 12.18 -7.22
C LEU A 348 1.28 13.40 -7.79
N ALA A 349 0.10 13.22 -8.38
CA ALA A 349 -0.75 14.31 -8.87
C ALA A 349 -1.19 15.31 -7.79
N ARG A 350 -1.22 14.92 -6.51
CA ARG A 350 -1.65 15.79 -5.40
C ARG A 350 -0.48 16.49 -4.69
N ILE A 351 0.76 16.05 -4.90
CA ILE A 351 1.93 16.52 -4.14
C ILE A 351 2.47 17.83 -4.71
N LYS A 352 1.96 18.96 -4.22
CA LYS A 352 2.39 20.31 -4.60
C LYS A 352 3.88 20.56 -4.39
#